data_AF-A0A9Q9UV37-F1
#
_entry.id   AF-A0A9Q9UV37-F1
#
_cell.length_a   1.000
_cell.length_b   1.000
_cell.length_c   1.000
_cell.angle_alpha   90.00
_cell.angle_beta   90.00
_cell.angle_gamma   90.00
#
_symmetry.space_group_name_H-M   'P 1'
#
loop_
_entity.id
_entity.type
_entity.pdbx_description
1 polymer ?
#
loop_
_entity_poly.entity_id
_entity_poly.type
_entity_poly.pdbx_seq_one_letter_code
_entity_poly.pdbx_strand_id
1 'polypeptide(L)' 'MNTHIPDEPTFLDDDGPLEPPQHVCTLRLADVLAGFSDDALADWPGEIAERERERRRQAHVESK' A
#
# COMPACT_ATOMS: atom_id res chain seq x y z
N MET A 1 -38.18 10.13 30.61
CA MET A 1 -37.07 10.72 29.83
C MET A 1 -36.49 9.56 29.04
N ASN A 2 -36.91 9.40 27.79
CA ASN A 2 -36.54 8.22 27.00
C ASN A 2 -35.33 8.58 26.15
N THR A 3 -34.17 8.05 26.54
CA THR A 3 -32.91 8.22 25.81
C THR A 3 -32.94 7.26 24.62
N HIS A 4 -33.23 7.79 23.44
CA HIS A 4 -33.14 7.05 22.18
C HIS A 4 -31.66 6.94 21.79
N ILE A 5 -31.02 5.83 22.08
CA ILE A 5 -29.69 5.51 21.53
C ILE A 5 -29.96 4.78 20.21
N PRO A 6 -29.63 5.35 19.04
CA PRO A 6 -29.76 4.60 17.79
C PRO A 6 -28.67 3.52 17.74
N ASP A 7 -29.08 2.25 17.70
CA ASP A 7 -28.25 1.04 17.58
C ASP A 7 -27.72 0.80 16.14
N GLU A 8 -27.64 1.82 15.30
CA GLU A 8 -27.15 1.65 13.92
C GLU A 8 -25.77 2.29 13.74
N PRO A 9 -24.76 1.58 13.20
CA PRO A 9 -23.53 2.22 12.79
C PRO A 9 -23.89 3.27 11.73
N THR A 10 -23.58 4.54 12.02
CA THR A 10 -23.58 5.60 11.02
C THR A 10 -22.49 5.26 10.01
N PHE A 11 -22.82 4.48 9.00
CA PHE A 11 -22.07 4.49 7.75
C PHE A 11 -22.19 5.92 7.24
N LEU A 12 -21.06 6.63 7.23
CA LEU A 12 -20.97 7.99 6.72
C LEU A 12 -21.64 7.98 5.35
N ASP A 13 -22.68 8.81 5.18
CA ASP A 13 -23.43 8.88 3.94
C ASP A 13 -22.48 9.05 2.75
N ASP A 14 -22.84 8.34 1.68
CA ASP A 14 -22.21 8.17 0.38
C ASP A 14 -21.93 9.50 -0.34
N ASP A 15 -21.03 10.34 0.18
CA ASP A 15 -20.52 11.53 -0.50
C ASP A 15 -19.32 11.16 -1.41
N GLY A 16 -19.52 10.19 -2.29
CA GLY A 16 -18.58 9.80 -3.35
C GLY A 16 -17.16 9.44 -2.90
N PRO A 17 -16.24 9.15 -3.85
CA PRO A 17 -14.83 8.99 -3.51
C PRO A 17 -14.31 10.33 -2.99
N LEU A 18 -13.96 10.38 -1.70
CA LEU A 18 -13.22 11.50 -1.11
C LEU A 18 -11.99 11.78 -1.97
N GLU A 19 -11.91 12.97 -2.56
CA GLU A 19 -10.71 13.37 -3.29
C GLU A 19 -9.52 13.24 -2.33
N PRO A 20 -8.48 12.47 -2.71
CA PRO A 20 -7.32 12.30 -1.85
C PRO A 20 -6.73 13.69 -1.57
N PRO A 21 -6.31 13.96 -0.33
CA PRO A 21 -5.79 15.27 0.02
C PRO A 21 -4.66 15.69 -0.96
N GLN A 22 -4.66 16.94 -1.40
CA GLN A 22 -3.69 17.43 -2.40
C GLN A 22 -2.22 17.31 -1.97
N HIS A 23 -1.97 17.08 -0.68
CA HIS A 23 -0.64 16.87 -0.10
C HIS A 23 -0.23 15.39 -0.03
N VAL A 24 -1.10 14.44 -0.39
CA VAL A 24 -0.73 13.02 -0.41
C VAL A 24 -0.02 12.72 -1.73
N CYS A 25 1.30 12.92 -1.74
CA CYS A 25 2.14 12.33 -2.77
C CYS A 25 2.18 10.82 -2.55
N THR A 26 1.29 10.08 -3.22
CA THR A 26 1.37 8.63 -3.26
C THR A 26 2.54 8.25 -4.16
N LEU A 27 3.66 7.85 -3.54
CA LEU A 27 4.74 7.24 -4.29
C LEU A 27 4.29 5.86 -4.79
N ARG A 28 4.70 5.50 -6.01
CA ARG A 28 4.46 4.14 -6.48
C ARG A 28 5.25 3.22 -5.58
N LEU A 29 4.57 2.21 -5.03
CA LEU A 29 5.21 1.23 -4.14
C LEU A 29 6.44 0.59 -4.79
N ALA A 30 6.42 0.34 -6.11
CA ALA A 30 7.58 -0.17 -6.84
C ALA A 30 8.82 0.76 -6.73
N ASP A 31 8.63 2.08 -6.81
CA ASP A 31 9.72 3.05 -6.70
C ASP A 31 10.25 3.12 -5.26
N VAL A 32 9.37 2.98 -4.27
CA VAL A 32 9.75 2.88 -2.86
C VAL A 32 10.59 1.61 -2.62
N LEU A 33 10.13 0.46 -3.10
CA LEU A 33 10.81 -0.82 -2.93
C LEU A 33 12.13 -0.88 -3.71
N ALA A 34 12.23 -0.19 -4.85
CA ALA A 34 13.49 -0.06 -5.60
C ALA A 34 14.59 0.64 -4.77
N GLY A 35 14.22 1.50 -3.83
CA GLY A 35 15.16 2.15 -2.90
C GLY A 35 15.69 1.26 -1.77
N PHE A 36 15.13 0.06 -1.59
CA PHE A 36 15.51 -0.84 -0.49
C PHE A 36 16.64 -1.79 -0.92
N SER A 37 17.51 -2.16 0.04
CA SER A 37 18.48 -3.25 -0.16
C SER A 37 17.76 -4.61 -0.21
N ASP A 38 18.42 -5.62 -0.77
CA ASP A 38 17.85 -6.97 -0.84
C ASP A 38 17.59 -7.56 0.55
N ASP A 39 18.46 -7.29 1.53
CA ASP A 39 18.26 -7.70 2.93
C ASP A 39 17.03 -7.03 3.55
N ALA A 40 16.86 -5.73 3.32
CA ALA A 40 15.71 -4.99 3.82
C ALA A 40 14.40 -5.46 3.15
N LEU A 41 14.47 -5.89 1.89
CA LEU A 41 13.34 -6.54 1.23
C LEU A 41 13.10 -7.95 1.78
N ALA A 42 14.13 -8.70 2.18
CA ALA A 42 14.00 -10.05 2.76
C ALA A 42 13.19 -10.06 4.06
N ASP A 43 13.34 -9.01 4.87
CA ASP A 43 12.62 -8.83 6.13
C ASP A 43 11.14 -8.41 5.94
N TRP A 44 10.77 -7.93 4.75
CA TRP A 44 9.40 -7.50 4.48
C TRP A 44 8.50 -8.69 4.12
N PRO A 45 7.45 -8.96 4.92
CA PRO A 45 6.51 -10.02 4.61
C PRO A 45 5.60 -9.62 3.43
N GLY A 46 5.27 -10.59 2.60
CA GLY A 46 4.23 -10.47 1.58
C GLY A 46 4.71 -10.58 0.13
N GLU A 47 3.74 -10.85 -0.75
CA GLU A 47 3.96 -11.11 -2.18
C GLU A 47 4.69 -9.96 -2.90
N ILE A 48 4.52 -8.72 -2.42
CA ILE A 48 5.08 -7.53 -3.06
C ILE A 48 6.62 -7.49 -2.92
N ALA A 49 7.15 -7.84 -1.74
CA ALA A 49 8.60 -7.93 -1.54
C ALA A 49 9.20 -9.10 -2.34
N GLU A 50 8.49 -10.23 -2.39
CA GLU A 50 8.86 -11.40 -3.22
C GLU A 50 8.96 -11.02 -4.71
N ARG A 51 7.96 -10.28 -5.21
CA ARG A 51 7.90 -9.85 -6.60
C ARG A 51 9.02 -8.86 -6.94
N GLU A 52 9.38 -7.94 -6.04
CA GLU A 52 10.52 -7.05 -6.26
C GLU A 52 11.85 -7.82 -6.27
N ARG A 53 12.05 -8.78 -5.35
CA ARG A 53 13.23 -9.65 -5.36
C ARG A 53 13.34 -10.46 -6.65
N GLU A 54 12.24 -11.03 -7.12
CA GLU A 54 12.20 -11.79 -8.38
C GLU A 54 12.51 -10.90 -9.59
N ARG A 55 11.94 -9.69 -9.64
CA ARG A 55 12.25 -8.70 -10.69
C ARG A 55 13.75 -8.41 -10.75
N ARG A 56 14.40 -8.22 -9.59
CA ARG A 56 15.85 -7.97 -9.50
C ARG A 56 16.66 -9.18 -9.96
N ARG A 57 16.25 -10.40 -9.61
CA ARG A 57 16.89 -11.63 -10.10
C ARG A 57 16.84 -11.72 -11.62
N GLN A 58 15.68 -11.47 -12.23
CA GLN A 58 15.52 -11.52 -13.69
C GLN A 58 16.37 -10.45 -14.39
N ALA A 59 16.39 -9.21 -13.87
CA ALA A 59 17.23 -8.15 -14.41
C ALA A 59 18.73 -8.46 -14.32
N HIS A 60 19.17 -9.16 -13.25
CA HIS A 60 20.55 -9.60 -13.11
C HIS A 60 20.88 -10.74 -14.10
N VAL A 61 19.94 -11.65 -14.35
CA VAL A 61 20.12 -12.77 -15.29
C VAL A 61 20.20 -12.28 -16.75
N GLU A 62 19.48 -11.21 -17.10
CA GLU A 62 19.46 -10.64 -18.46
C GLU A 62 20.72 -9.82 -18.82
N SER A 63 21.59 -9.54 -17.85
CA SER A 63 22.83 -8.78 -18.05
C SER A 63 24.07 -9.64 -18.36
N LYS A 64 23.87 -10.89 -18.79
CA LYS A 64 24.94 -11.86 -19.10
C LYS A 64 24.80 -12.40 -20.52
#